data_AF-A0A7S0BR72-F1
#
_entry.id   AF-A0A7S0BR72-F1
#
_cell.length_a   1.000
_cell.length_b   1.000
_cell.length_c   1.000
_cell.angle_alpha   90.00
_cell.angle_beta   90.00
_cell.angle_gamma   90.00
#
_symmetry.space_group_name_H-M   'P 1'
#
loop_
_entity.id
_entity.type
_entity.pdbx_description
1 polymer ?
#
loop_
_entity_poly.entity_id
_entity_poly.type
_entity_poly.pdbx_seq_one_letter_code
_entity_poly.pdbx_strand_id
1 'polypeptide(L)'
;SRTSGNGRSVALMASLDVAAELLTTEVNRVEHDPSLGSSSINSVIAMVSRMSRQKIFGTEGNESETNGELTVMKNRSALESTALLEQCLRKRIDELVKILTEDRSQDSFSNSCEKVTDPFGITKFRIAEFVLACTKSGNRETVAVLLERKIPEVFLQIFFSREWNNILLNTVTTAIIYSFEAGSNDARKAWLNAGIIPKIMRAWSESEEVSGQKKRPGHMGHVVLLCTTLEKLFLQLGAESESLVDKQERDQFMKFCEESVAKEIERQNFRYSGLDERESEGDTPPMNTF
;
A
#
# COMPACT_ATOMS: atom_id res chain seq x y z
N SER A 1 17.31 43.77 -14.34
CA SER A 1 16.55 43.60 -13.09
C SER A 1 15.95 42.20 -13.05
N ARG A 2 16.60 41.26 -12.36
CA ARG A 2 16.10 39.90 -12.11
C ARG A 2 16.41 39.51 -10.67
N THR A 3 15.42 39.64 -9.79
CA THR A 3 15.42 39.09 -8.42
C THR A 3 13.97 38.89 -7.98
N SER A 4 13.34 37.79 -8.41
CA SER A 4 12.00 37.39 -7.91
C SER A 4 11.87 35.88 -7.65
N GLY A 5 12.97 35.12 -7.69
CA GLY A 5 12.95 33.66 -7.52
C GLY A 5 13.24 33.14 -6.11
N ASN A 6 13.95 33.90 -5.26
CA ASN A 6 14.50 33.35 -4.01
C ASN A 6 13.50 33.24 -2.84
N GLY A 7 12.45 34.07 -2.80
CA GLY A 7 11.55 34.11 -1.63
C GLY A 7 10.72 32.83 -1.43
N ARG A 8 10.31 32.17 -2.53
CA ARG A 8 9.49 30.94 -2.47
C ARG A 8 10.29 29.71 -2.04
N SER A 9 11.56 29.63 -2.42
CA SER A 9 12.43 28.52 -2.01
C SER A 9 12.75 28.56 -0.51
N VAL A 10 12.97 29.75 0.05
CA VAL A 10 13.29 29.93 1.49
C VAL A 10 12.08 29.61 2.38
N ALA A 11 10.88 30.07 2.02
CA ALA A 11 9.68 29.78 2.80
C ALA A 11 9.30 28.28 2.79
N LEU A 12 9.60 27.58 1.70
CA LEU A 12 9.29 26.15 1.55
C LEU A 12 10.32 25.26 2.26
N MET A 13 11.61 25.61 2.22
CA MET A 13 12.66 24.97 3.03
C MET A 13 12.36 25.14 4.52
N ALA A 14 11.91 26.32 4.94
CA ALA A 14 11.44 26.54 6.31
C ALA A 14 10.22 25.66 6.66
N SER A 15 9.34 25.37 5.70
CA SER A 15 8.16 24.51 5.92
C SER A 15 8.55 23.02 6.02
N LEU A 16 9.56 22.58 5.28
CA LEU A 16 10.11 21.22 5.35
C LEU A 16 10.98 21.02 6.60
N ASP A 17 11.74 22.02 7.01
CA ASP A 17 12.46 22.01 8.29
C ASP A 17 11.47 22.01 9.46
N VAL A 18 10.39 22.78 9.39
CA VAL A 18 9.29 22.72 10.37
C VAL A 18 8.61 21.36 10.33
N ALA A 19 8.39 20.75 9.16
CA ALA A 19 7.84 19.39 9.06
C ALA A 19 8.76 18.33 9.69
N ALA A 20 10.07 18.43 9.45
CA ALA A 20 11.08 17.57 10.05
C ALA A 20 11.20 17.80 11.57
N GLU A 21 11.17 19.04 12.01
CA GLU A 21 11.22 19.45 13.42
C GLU A 21 9.92 19.06 14.14
N LEU A 22 8.75 19.16 13.51
CA LEU A 22 7.47 18.66 14.02
C LEU A 22 7.47 17.14 14.13
N LEU A 23 8.03 16.44 13.13
CA LEU A 23 8.25 14.99 13.24
C LEU A 23 9.17 14.67 14.43
N THR A 24 10.21 15.48 14.68
CA THR A 24 11.22 15.25 15.74
C THR A 24 10.64 15.55 17.13
N THR A 25 9.91 16.64 17.25
CA THR A 25 9.28 17.10 18.49
C THR A 25 8.13 16.18 18.88
N GLU A 26 7.36 15.66 17.93
CA GLU A 26 6.23 14.79 18.24
C GLU A 26 6.60 13.36 18.60
N VAL A 27 7.68 12.78 18.10
CA VAL A 27 8.09 11.46 18.61
C VAL A 27 8.59 11.56 20.05
N ASN A 28 9.32 12.62 20.38
CA ASN A 28 9.71 12.90 21.76
C ASN A 28 8.49 13.20 22.65
N ARG A 29 7.39 13.73 22.11
CA ARG A 29 6.13 13.94 22.85
C ARG A 29 5.26 12.70 22.95
N VAL A 30 5.18 11.86 21.93
CA VAL A 30 4.45 10.58 21.96
C VAL A 30 5.04 9.62 22.99
N GLU A 31 6.35 9.71 23.26
CA GLU A 31 6.97 9.00 24.40
C GLU A 31 6.48 9.49 25.78
N HIS A 32 5.98 10.72 25.88
CA HIS A 32 5.57 11.33 27.15
C HIS A 32 4.04 11.52 27.32
N ASP A 33 3.28 11.68 26.24
CA ASP A 33 1.82 11.77 26.21
C ASP A 33 1.26 11.31 24.85
N PRO A 34 0.74 10.07 24.77
CA PRO A 34 0.19 9.48 23.54
C PRO A 34 -1.00 10.24 22.93
N SER A 35 -1.66 11.13 23.69
CA SER A 35 -2.90 11.81 23.26
C SER A 35 -2.66 13.06 22.39
N LEU A 36 -1.45 13.61 22.39
CA LEU A 36 -1.12 14.90 21.74
C LEU A 36 -0.58 14.79 20.31
N GLY A 37 -0.14 13.60 19.86
CA GLY A 37 0.69 13.41 18.66
C GLY A 37 0.02 13.51 17.28
N SER A 38 -1.20 14.03 17.15
CA SER A 38 -2.00 13.84 15.92
C SER A 38 -1.98 15.00 14.92
N SER A 39 -1.87 16.27 15.30
CA SER A 39 -2.21 17.36 14.35
C SER A 39 -1.13 17.65 13.29
N SER A 40 0.14 17.62 13.68
CA SER A 40 1.24 18.10 12.83
C SER A 40 1.77 17.04 11.86
N ILE A 41 1.90 15.80 12.33
CA ILE A 41 2.24 14.62 11.49
C ILE A 41 1.16 14.41 10.43
N ASN A 42 -0.13 14.57 10.80
CA ASN A 42 -1.22 14.49 9.84
C ASN A 42 -1.14 15.59 8.76
N SER A 43 -0.60 16.77 9.07
CA SER A 43 -0.43 17.85 8.09
C SER A 43 0.69 17.56 7.09
N VAL A 44 1.85 17.09 7.57
CA VAL A 44 2.98 16.69 6.71
C VAL A 44 2.59 15.50 5.82
N ILE A 45 1.90 14.52 6.39
CA ILE A 45 1.51 13.32 5.65
C ILE A 45 0.34 13.63 4.71
N ALA A 46 -0.61 14.52 5.06
CA ALA A 46 -1.61 15.00 4.12
C ALA A 46 -0.99 15.73 2.91
N MET A 47 0.10 16.45 3.12
CA MET A 47 0.86 17.07 2.03
C MET A 47 1.48 16.00 1.11
N VAL A 48 2.19 15.01 1.68
CA VAL A 48 2.80 13.91 0.91
C VAL A 48 1.76 13.04 0.20
N SER A 49 0.66 12.67 0.87
CA SER A 49 -0.44 11.89 0.27
C SER A 49 -1.15 12.64 -0.86
N ARG A 50 -1.23 13.98 -0.82
CA ARG A 50 -1.74 14.79 -1.94
C ARG A 50 -0.79 14.73 -3.14
N MET A 51 0.51 14.78 -2.89
CA MET A 51 1.53 14.66 -3.95
C MET A 51 1.52 13.27 -4.62
N SER A 52 1.33 12.18 -3.85
CA SER A 52 1.25 10.83 -4.42
C SER A 52 -0.01 10.58 -5.24
N ARG A 53 -1.18 11.12 -4.85
CA ARG A 53 -2.44 10.94 -5.59
C ARG A 53 -2.45 11.68 -6.93
N GLN A 54 -1.80 12.84 -7.01
CA GLN A 54 -1.69 13.60 -8.26
C GLN A 54 -0.86 12.88 -9.34
N LYS A 55 -0.03 11.91 -8.96
CA LYS A 55 0.80 11.13 -9.89
C LYS A 55 0.09 9.90 -10.48
N ILE A 56 -1.03 9.47 -9.88
CA ILE A 56 -1.73 8.21 -10.22
C ILE A 56 -2.88 8.44 -11.23
N PHE A 57 -3.52 9.60 -11.22
CA PHE A 57 -4.63 9.93 -12.14
C PHE A 57 -4.20 10.78 -13.34
N GLY A 58 -3.02 10.49 -13.90
CA GLY A 58 -2.65 11.00 -15.22
C GLY A 58 -3.53 10.32 -16.27
N THR A 59 -4.73 10.84 -16.48
CA THR A 59 -5.68 10.39 -17.50
C THR A 59 -5.03 10.60 -18.87
N GLU A 60 -4.63 9.52 -19.54
CA GLU A 60 -4.38 9.52 -20.97
C GLU A 60 -5.71 9.77 -21.69
N GLY A 61 -6.05 11.04 -21.84
CA GLY A 61 -7.13 11.47 -22.72
C GLY A 61 -6.64 11.38 -24.15
N ASN A 62 -7.29 10.52 -24.95
CA ASN A 62 -7.21 10.54 -26.40
C ASN A 62 -7.60 11.93 -26.91
N GLU A 63 -6.63 12.69 -27.41
CA GLU A 63 -6.85 13.96 -28.09
C GLU A 63 -7.39 13.70 -29.49
N SER A 64 -8.69 13.95 -29.67
CA SER A 64 -9.26 14.32 -30.96
C SER A 64 -8.92 15.80 -31.21
N GLU A 65 -8.23 16.04 -32.32
CA GLU A 65 -7.78 17.34 -32.78
C GLU A 65 -8.93 18.35 -32.89
N THR A 66 -8.91 19.39 -32.05
CA THR A 66 -9.50 20.68 -32.41
C THR A 66 -8.54 21.80 -32.05
N ASN A 67 -8.11 22.53 -33.08
CA ASN A 67 -7.26 23.70 -33.00
C ASN A 67 -7.96 24.82 -32.21
N GLY A 68 -7.56 24.99 -30.96
CA GLY A 68 -7.94 26.12 -30.11
C GLY A 68 -6.76 26.50 -29.23
N GLU A 69 -6.07 27.56 -29.63
CA GLU A 69 -4.90 28.16 -28.98
C GLU A 69 -5.26 28.67 -27.58
N LEU A 70 -5.26 27.76 -26.60
CA LEU A 70 -5.33 28.08 -25.18
C LEU A 70 -3.99 27.67 -24.57
N THR A 71 -3.21 28.66 -24.16
CA THR A 71 -1.94 28.50 -23.46
C THR A 71 -2.23 27.92 -22.07
N VAL A 72 -2.51 26.62 -22.00
CA VAL A 72 -2.63 25.86 -20.76
C VAL A 72 -1.26 25.94 -20.11
N MET A 73 -1.19 26.76 -19.06
CA MET A 73 -0.03 26.88 -18.19
C MET A 73 0.36 25.47 -17.75
N LYS A 74 1.39 24.95 -18.42
CA LYS A 74 2.15 23.75 -18.10
C LYS A 74 2.93 24.01 -16.81
N ASN A 75 2.22 24.31 -15.73
CA ASN A 75 2.72 24.23 -14.36
C ASN A 75 2.85 22.74 -14.03
N ARG A 76 3.80 22.08 -14.70
CA ARG A 76 4.47 20.93 -14.10
C ARG A 76 5.11 21.52 -12.85
N SER A 77 4.42 21.37 -11.71
CA SER A 77 4.97 21.60 -10.40
C SER A 77 6.37 21.02 -10.42
N ALA A 78 7.38 21.87 -10.23
CA ALA A 78 8.75 21.42 -10.11
C ALA A 78 8.71 20.26 -9.13
N LEU A 79 9.17 19.08 -9.55
CA LEU A 79 9.28 17.90 -8.71
C LEU A 79 10.11 18.33 -7.50
N GLU A 80 9.41 18.68 -6.42
CA GLU A 80 10.03 19.10 -5.18
C GLU A 80 10.85 17.92 -4.69
N SER A 81 12.14 18.16 -4.48
CA SER A 81 13.08 17.12 -4.09
C SER A 81 12.63 16.54 -2.76
N THR A 82 12.21 15.26 -2.76
CA THR A 82 11.87 14.49 -1.56
C THR A 82 13.10 14.20 -0.70
N ALA A 83 14.30 14.64 -1.12
CA ALA A 83 15.57 14.30 -0.50
C ALA A 83 15.67 14.66 1.00
N LEU A 84 15.11 15.80 1.44
CA LEU A 84 15.14 16.19 2.86
C LEU A 84 14.23 15.30 3.71
N LEU A 85 13.02 15.02 3.24
CA LEU A 85 12.08 14.11 3.91
C LEU A 85 12.67 12.71 4.00
N GLU A 86 13.26 12.25 2.90
CA GLU A 86 13.95 10.97 2.82
C GLU A 86 15.17 10.90 3.74
N GLN A 87 15.94 11.98 3.88
CA GLN A 87 17.05 12.06 4.83
C GLN A 87 16.56 11.99 6.29
N CYS A 88 15.47 12.68 6.60
CA CYS A 88 14.85 12.62 7.93
C CYS A 88 14.30 11.21 8.21
N LEU A 89 13.64 10.59 7.23
CA LEU A 89 13.18 9.21 7.31
C LEU A 89 14.33 8.25 7.63
N ARG A 90 15.43 8.31 6.88
CA ARG A 90 16.59 7.42 7.09
C ARG A 90 17.15 7.50 8.50
N LYS A 91 17.19 8.69 9.12
CA LYS A 91 17.69 8.87 10.50
C LYS A 91 16.77 8.25 11.55
N ARG A 92 15.50 8.00 11.22
CA ARG A 92 14.44 7.73 12.19
C ARG A 92 13.65 6.47 11.88
N ILE A 93 14.09 5.73 10.87
CA ILE A 93 13.39 4.55 10.40
C ILE A 93 13.21 3.52 11.52
N ASP A 94 14.19 3.39 12.42
CA ASP A 94 14.13 2.46 13.55
C ASP A 94 13.04 2.85 14.57
N GLU A 95 12.92 4.16 14.88
CA GLU A 95 11.83 4.69 15.72
C GLU A 95 10.46 4.46 15.08
N LEU A 96 10.35 4.74 13.78
CA LEU A 96 9.10 4.57 13.03
C LEU A 96 8.68 3.10 12.95
N VAL A 97 9.63 2.20 12.74
CA VAL A 97 9.39 0.74 12.77
C VAL A 97 8.93 0.31 14.14
N LYS A 98 9.57 0.80 15.22
CA LYS A 98 9.12 0.54 16.59
C LYS A 98 7.66 0.98 16.79
N ILE A 99 7.27 2.16 16.31
CA ILE A 99 5.88 2.63 16.40
C ILE A 99 4.93 1.73 15.59
N LEU A 100 5.34 1.25 14.41
CA LEU A 100 4.53 0.35 13.58
C LEU A 100 4.30 -1.01 14.25
N THR A 101 5.29 -1.54 14.96
CA THR A 101 5.26 -2.89 15.56
C THR A 101 4.84 -2.92 17.03
N GLU A 102 4.84 -1.78 17.73
CA GLU A 102 4.40 -1.67 19.12
C GLU A 102 2.92 -2.05 19.25
N ASP A 103 2.61 -3.15 19.95
CA ASP A 103 1.24 -3.54 20.24
C ASP A 103 0.68 -2.66 21.37
N ARG A 104 -0.37 -1.88 21.07
CA ARG A 104 -1.10 -1.07 22.06
C ARG A 104 -2.42 -1.76 22.39
N SER A 105 -2.31 -3.00 22.84
CA SER A 105 -3.40 -3.92 23.19
C SER A 105 -4.36 -3.44 24.28
N GLN A 106 -4.13 -2.26 24.89
CA GLN A 106 -5.01 -1.71 25.91
C GLN A 106 -6.27 -1.03 25.33
N ASP A 107 -6.26 -0.63 24.06
CA ASP A 107 -7.40 0.02 23.42
C ASP A 107 -8.26 -1.01 22.68
N SER A 108 -9.37 -1.44 23.32
CA SER A 108 -10.38 -2.26 22.66
C SER A 108 -11.67 -1.48 22.45
N PHE A 109 -12.18 -1.47 21.23
CA PHE A 109 -13.47 -0.87 20.91
C PHE A 109 -14.43 -1.96 20.43
N SER A 110 -15.64 -1.96 20.95
CA SER A 110 -16.69 -2.86 20.46
C SER A 110 -17.45 -2.17 19.33
N ASN A 111 -17.52 -2.79 18.16
CA ASN A 111 -18.48 -2.41 17.13
C ASN A 111 -19.67 -3.40 17.14
N SER A 112 -20.67 -3.18 16.30
CA SER A 112 -21.88 -4.01 16.21
C SER A 112 -21.62 -5.46 15.76
N CYS A 113 -20.44 -5.74 15.21
CA CYS A 113 -20.08 -7.03 14.64
C CYS A 113 -19.09 -7.81 15.52
N GLU A 114 -18.14 -7.13 16.17
CA GLU A 114 -17.08 -7.77 16.95
C GLU A 114 -16.33 -6.75 17.83
N LYS A 115 -15.66 -7.27 18.88
CA LYS A 115 -14.70 -6.48 19.65
C LYS A 115 -13.41 -6.40 18.86
N VAL A 116 -13.07 -5.21 18.36
CA VAL A 116 -11.79 -4.96 17.69
C VAL A 116 -10.76 -4.75 18.79
N THR A 117 -9.89 -5.73 18.97
CA THR A 117 -8.70 -5.63 19.83
C THR A 117 -7.57 -5.04 19.00
N ASP A 118 -6.95 -3.95 19.50
CA ASP A 118 -5.74 -3.33 18.94
C ASP A 118 -5.96 -2.71 17.54
N PRO A 119 -6.68 -1.56 17.47
CA PRO A 119 -6.79 -0.80 16.24
C PRO A 119 -5.40 -0.33 15.78
N PHE A 120 -5.11 -0.44 14.47
CA PHE A 120 -3.83 0.01 13.91
C PHE A 120 -3.56 1.50 14.18
N GLY A 121 -4.60 2.31 14.40
CA GLY A 121 -4.48 3.72 14.75
C GLY A 121 -4.07 4.59 13.56
N ILE A 122 -4.53 5.84 13.53
CA ILE A 122 -4.27 6.75 12.42
C ILE A 122 -2.77 7.02 12.26
N THR A 123 -2.03 7.18 13.36
CA THR A 123 -0.60 7.50 13.31
C THR A 123 0.22 6.38 12.68
N LYS A 124 0.04 5.12 13.09
CA LYS A 124 0.75 3.98 12.46
C LYS A 124 0.35 3.85 10.99
N PHE A 125 -0.92 4.08 10.67
CA PHE A 125 -1.38 4.07 9.29
C PHE A 125 -0.68 5.12 8.43
N ARG A 126 -0.53 6.35 8.94
CA ARG A 126 0.19 7.40 8.23
C ARG A 126 1.68 7.11 8.07
N ILE A 127 2.32 6.55 9.09
CA ILE A 127 3.71 6.08 9.00
C ILE A 127 3.83 4.98 7.94
N ALA A 128 2.89 4.04 7.92
CA ALA A 128 2.84 2.97 6.93
C ALA A 128 2.74 3.50 5.50
N GLU A 129 1.80 4.41 5.24
CA GLU A 129 1.65 5.07 3.94
C GLU A 129 2.94 5.78 3.51
N PHE A 130 3.58 6.50 4.43
CA PHE A 130 4.80 7.25 4.14
C PHE A 130 5.97 6.31 3.79
N VAL A 131 6.21 5.29 4.61
CA VAL A 131 7.29 4.33 4.40
C VAL A 131 7.09 3.56 3.08
N LEU A 132 5.86 3.13 2.78
CA LEU A 132 5.54 2.43 1.53
C LEU A 132 5.59 3.36 0.30
N ALA A 133 5.31 4.65 0.46
CA ALA A 133 5.54 5.62 -0.61
C ALA A 133 7.04 5.74 -0.93
N CYS A 134 7.91 5.66 0.08
CA CYS A 134 9.36 5.67 -0.10
C CYS A 134 9.89 4.37 -0.72
N THR A 135 9.29 3.20 -0.48
CA THR A 135 9.67 1.97 -1.23
C THR A 135 9.30 2.08 -2.72
N LYS A 136 8.22 2.81 -3.03
CA LYS A 136 7.74 3.05 -4.40
C LYS A 136 8.54 4.11 -5.15
N SER A 137 8.89 5.21 -4.48
CA SER A 137 9.36 6.44 -5.16
C SER A 137 10.54 7.14 -4.50
N GLY A 138 11.10 6.55 -3.44
CA GLY A 138 12.29 7.08 -2.79
C GLY A 138 13.53 6.94 -3.66
N ASN A 139 14.54 7.74 -3.36
CA ASN A 139 15.85 7.60 -3.97
C ASN A 139 16.52 6.27 -3.58
N ARG A 140 17.59 5.92 -4.29
CA ARG A 140 18.29 4.64 -4.13
C ARG A 140 18.80 4.44 -2.71
N GLU A 141 19.31 5.48 -2.07
CA GLU A 141 19.83 5.44 -0.70
C GLU A 141 18.71 5.17 0.32
N THR A 142 17.54 5.79 0.13
CA THR A 142 16.36 5.56 0.96
C THR A 142 15.87 4.14 0.81
N VAL A 143 15.70 3.67 -0.42
CA VAL A 143 15.29 2.27 -0.66
C VAL A 143 16.27 1.32 0.00
N ALA A 144 17.58 1.51 -0.18
CA ALA A 144 18.61 0.68 0.43
C ALA A 144 18.48 0.60 1.97
N VAL A 145 18.26 1.74 2.65
CA VAL A 145 18.04 1.76 4.11
C VAL A 145 16.77 1.01 4.50
N LEU A 146 15.68 1.16 3.74
CA LEU A 146 14.44 0.42 3.99
C LEU A 146 14.66 -1.09 3.83
N LEU A 147 15.48 -1.52 2.87
CA LEU A 147 15.82 -2.93 2.68
C LEU A 147 16.69 -3.45 3.81
N GLU A 148 17.72 -2.71 4.20
CA GLU A 148 18.63 -3.04 5.31
C GLU A 148 17.87 -3.25 6.63
N ARG A 149 16.82 -2.45 6.85
CA ARG A 149 15.93 -2.53 8.02
C ARG A 149 14.79 -3.53 7.88
N LYS A 150 14.79 -4.36 6.82
CA LYS A 150 13.79 -5.42 6.58
C LYS A 150 12.35 -4.90 6.62
N ILE A 151 12.13 -3.69 6.13
CA ILE A 151 10.82 -3.04 6.11
C ILE A 151 9.74 -3.90 5.41
N PRO A 152 10.02 -4.54 4.26
CA PRO A 152 9.07 -5.48 3.66
C PRO A 152 8.61 -6.60 4.60
N GLU A 153 9.52 -7.16 5.41
CA GLU A 153 9.20 -8.23 6.36
C GLU A 153 8.24 -7.73 7.46
N VAL A 154 8.49 -6.54 7.99
CA VAL A 154 7.61 -5.87 8.96
C VAL A 154 6.21 -5.65 8.38
N PHE A 155 6.10 -5.18 7.14
CA PHE A 155 4.80 -4.98 6.51
C PHE A 155 4.07 -6.28 6.20
N LEU A 156 4.76 -7.35 5.82
CA LEU A 156 4.12 -8.66 5.65
C LEU A 156 3.61 -9.20 6.99
N GLN A 157 4.37 -9.03 8.08
CA GLN A 157 3.90 -9.41 9.42
C GLN A 157 2.64 -8.62 9.82
N ILE A 158 2.64 -7.30 9.60
CA ILE A 158 1.49 -6.43 9.87
C ILE A 158 0.30 -6.81 8.99
N PHE A 159 0.53 -7.10 7.70
CA PHE A 159 -0.50 -7.50 6.74
C PHE A 159 -1.24 -8.77 7.19
N PHE A 160 -0.50 -9.83 7.53
CA PHE A 160 -1.11 -11.11 7.93
C PHE A 160 -1.67 -11.11 9.36
N SER A 161 -1.16 -10.27 10.27
CA SER A 161 -1.71 -10.14 11.62
C SER A 161 -2.98 -9.26 11.69
N ARG A 162 -3.28 -8.49 10.64
CA ARG A 162 -4.39 -7.51 10.61
C ARG A 162 -5.42 -7.82 9.53
N GLU A 163 -5.94 -9.04 9.57
CA GLU A 163 -6.80 -9.62 8.52
C GLU A 163 -8.08 -8.83 8.18
N TRP A 164 -8.53 -7.95 9.08
CA TRP A 164 -9.78 -7.18 8.94
C TRP A 164 -9.56 -5.69 8.68
N ASN A 165 -8.32 -5.22 8.56
CA ASN A 165 -8.03 -3.82 8.27
C ASN A 165 -7.89 -3.59 6.77
N ASN A 166 -9.02 -3.48 6.07
CA ASN A 166 -9.06 -3.32 4.61
C ASN A 166 -8.22 -2.15 4.09
N ILE A 167 -8.11 -1.05 4.84
CA ILE A 167 -7.34 0.12 4.40
C ILE A 167 -5.84 -0.24 4.42
N LEU A 168 -5.35 -0.81 5.51
CA LEU A 168 -3.97 -1.28 5.63
C LEU A 168 -3.64 -2.36 4.58
N LEU A 169 -4.52 -3.35 4.41
CA LEU A 169 -4.34 -4.41 3.42
C LEU A 169 -4.23 -3.82 2.01
N ASN A 170 -5.12 -2.90 1.62
CA ASN A 170 -5.05 -2.21 0.34
C ASN A 170 -3.74 -1.44 0.16
N THR A 171 -3.31 -0.71 1.18
CA THR A 171 -2.07 0.08 1.12
C THR A 171 -0.84 -0.81 0.91
N VAL A 172 -0.72 -1.91 1.68
CA VAL A 172 0.39 -2.85 1.55
C VAL A 172 0.34 -3.59 0.22
N THR A 173 -0.82 -4.12 -0.19
CA THR A 173 -0.99 -4.79 -1.49
C THR A 173 -0.59 -3.87 -2.65
N THR A 174 -1.06 -2.62 -2.64
CA THR A 174 -0.70 -1.64 -3.68
C THR A 174 0.81 -1.40 -3.75
N ALA A 175 1.46 -1.30 -2.59
CA ALA A 175 2.91 -1.08 -2.53
C ALA A 175 3.70 -2.30 -3.05
N ILE A 176 3.25 -3.51 -2.74
CA ILE A 176 3.82 -4.75 -3.25
C ILE A 176 3.67 -4.82 -4.77
N ILE A 177 2.44 -4.69 -5.28
CA ILE A 177 2.15 -4.71 -6.72
C ILE A 177 3.03 -3.69 -7.45
N TYR A 178 3.07 -2.45 -6.96
CA TYR A 178 3.89 -1.42 -7.57
C TYR A 178 5.38 -1.76 -7.55
N SER A 179 5.89 -2.36 -6.47
CA SER A 179 7.29 -2.79 -6.38
C SER A 179 7.62 -3.85 -7.43
N PHE A 180 6.64 -4.67 -7.82
CA PHE A 180 6.81 -5.68 -8.86
C PHE A 180 6.63 -5.12 -10.28
N GLU A 181 5.61 -4.30 -10.52
CA GLU A 181 5.31 -3.75 -11.85
C GLU A 181 6.27 -2.64 -12.28
N ALA A 182 6.55 -1.68 -11.38
CA ALA A 182 7.28 -0.45 -11.70
C ALA A 182 8.52 -0.24 -10.82
N GLY A 183 8.73 -1.08 -9.81
CA GLY A 183 9.86 -0.97 -8.89
C GLY A 183 11.19 -1.41 -9.50
N SER A 184 12.28 -1.06 -8.82
CA SER A 184 13.60 -1.57 -9.13
C SER A 184 13.72 -3.06 -8.80
N ASN A 185 14.70 -3.74 -9.41
CA ASN A 185 15.02 -5.13 -9.04
C ASN A 185 15.33 -5.28 -7.54
N ASP A 186 15.89 -4.24 -6.91
CA ASP A 186 16.16 -4.23 -5.46
C ASP A 186 14.85 -4.29 -4.65
N ALA A 187 13.83 -3.53 -5.05
CA ALA A 187 12.52 -3.56 -4.40
C ALA A 187 11.84 -4.93 -4.56
N ARG A 188 11.90 -5.52 -5.76
CA ARG A 188 11.38 -6.89 -6.02
C ARG A 188 12.07 -7.92 -5.13
N LYS A 189 13.41 -7.93 -5.13
CA LYS A 189 14.22 -8.83 -4.31
C LYS A 189 13.92 -8.67 -2.84
N ALA A 190 13.64 -7.46 -2.37
CA ALA A 190 13.34 -7.25 -0.97
C ALA A 190 12.03 -7.90 -0.51
N TRP A 191 10.96 -7.81 -1.31
CA TRP A 191 9.70 -8.50 -1.00
C TRP A 191 9.84 -10.02 -1.10
N LEU A 192 10.59 -10.52 -2.09
CA LEU A 192 10.89 -11.95 -2.23
C LEU A 192 11.71 -12.46 -1.05
N ASN A 193 12.79 -11.77 -0.68
CA ASN A 193 13.63 -12.11 0.48
C ASN A 193 12.89 -12.00 1.82
N ALA A 194 11.87 -11.14 1.91
CA ALA A 194 10.98 -11.08 3.06
C ALA A 194 10.00 -12.27 3.15
N GLY A 195 10.07 -13.21 2.20
CA GLY A 195 9.30 -14.44 2.18
C GLY A 195 7.85 -14.22 1.80
N ILE A 196 7.55 -13.29 0.87
CA ILE A 196 6.18 -13.04 0.44
C ILE A 196 5.51 -14.30 -0.13
N ILE A 197 6.23 -15.09 -0.94
CA ILE A 197 5.73 -16.33 -1.55
C ILE A 197 5.32 -17.35 -0.47
N PRO A 198 6.21 -17.79 0.44
CA PRO A 198 5.86 -18.80 1.43
C PRO A 198 4.81 -18.30 2.41
N LYS A 199 4.74 -17.00 2.70
CA LYS A 199 3.69 -16.41 3.55
C LYS A 199 2.32 -16.42 2.84
N ILE A 200 2.27 -16.09 1.55
CA ILE A 200 1.04 -16.18 0.73
C ILE A 200 0.52 -17.62 0.69
N MET A 201 1.39 -18.58 0.36
CA MET A 201 1.00 -19.99 0.28
C MET A 201 0.51 -20.51 1.63
N ARG A 202 1.20 -20.16 2.72
CA ARG A 202 0.78 -20.52 4.08
C ARG A 202 -0.57 -19.92 4.44
N ALA A 203 -0.76 -18.62 4.24
CA ALA A 203 -2.03 -17.95 4.56
C ALA A 203 -3.20 -18.56 3.79
N TRP A 204 -2.97 -18.98 2.54
CA TRP A 204 -3.95 -19.74 1.78
C TRP A 204 -4.28 -21.09 2.42
N SER A 205 -3.27 -21.90 2.70
CA SER A 205 -3.46 -23.23 3.29
C SER A 205 -4.18 -23.16 4.65
N GLU A 206 -3.78 -22.23 5.52
CA GLU A 206 -4.44 -21.98 6.80
C GLU A 206 -5.91 -21.57 6.61
N SER A 207 -6.22 -20.78 5.57
CA SER A 207 -7.60 -20.39 5.26
C SER A 207 -8.47 -21.54 4.76
N GLU A 208 -7.89 -22.51 4.04
CA GLU A 208 -8.61 -23.70 3.56
C GLU A 208 -8.88 -24.68 4.70
N GLU A 209 -7.94 -24.87 5.62
CA GLU A 209 -8.15 -25.68 6.83
C GLU A 209 -9.27 -25.10 7.70
N VAL A 210 -9.31 -23.77 7.83
CA VAL A 210 -10.36 -23.07 8.56
C VAL A 210 -11.68 -23.04 7.77
N SER A 211 -11.69 -23.26 6.45
CA SER A 211 -12.91 -23.20 5.62
C SER A 211 -13.95 -24.31 5.90
N GLY A 212 -13.62 -25.29 6.74
CA GLY A 212 -14.62 -26.13 7.42
C GLY A 212 -15.51 -25.34 8.41
N GLN A 213 -15.08 -24.14 8.81
CA GLN A 213 -15.80 -23.13 9.59
C GLN A 213 -16.27 -21.98 8.70
N LYS A 214 -17.36 -21.31 9.10
CA LYS A 214 -18.14 -20.37 8.27
C LYS A 214 -17.46 -19.03 7.90
N LYS A 215 -16.22 -18.72 8.32
CA LYS A 215 -15.66 -17.36 8.14
C LYS A 215 -14.30 -17.39 7.45
N ARG A 216 -14.28 -16.97 6.18
CA ARG A 216 -13.06 -16.71 5.41
C ARG A 216 -12.34 -15.48 5.99
N PRO A 217 -11.01 -15.50 6.17
CA PRO A 217 -10.25 -14.33 6.60
C PRO A 217 -10.41 -13.15 5.62
N GLY A 218 -10.51 -11.93 6.15
CA GLY A 218 -10.74 -10.72 5.34
C GLY A 218 -9.65 -10.42 4.31
N HIS A 219 -8.41 -10.84 4.58
CA HIS A 219 -7.26 -10.58 3.70
C HIS A 219 -7.19 -11.50 2.47
N MET A 220 -8.03 -12.54 2.36
CA MET A 220 -7.91 -13.53 1.29
C MET A 220 -8.15 -12.96 -0.12
N GLY A 221 -8.96 -11.91 -0.28
CA GLY A 221 -9.11 -11.23 -1.56
C GLY A 221 -7.79 -10.60 -2.03
N HIS A 222 -7.02 -10.04 -1.09
CA HIS A 222 -5.69 -9.49 -1.36
C HIS A 222 -4.67 -10.57 -1.70
N VAL A 223 -4.77 -11.74 -1.05
CA VAL A 223 -3.91 -12.89 -1.37
C VAL A 223 -4.12 -13.33 -2.81
N VAL A 224 -5.38 -13.50 -3.26
CA VAL A 224 -5.69 -13.82 -4.67
C VAL A 224 -5.07 -12.78 -5.62
N LEU A 225 -5.23 -11.49 -5.31
CA LEU A 225 -4.69 -10.40 -6.13
C LEU A 225 -3.15 -10.41 -6.18
N LEU A 226 -2.49 -10.70 -5.06
CA LEU A 226 -1.04 -10.84 -5.02
C LEU A 226 -0.57 -12.05 -5.82
N CYS A 227 -1.27 -13.19 -5.72
CA CYS A 227 -0.96 -14.39 -6.49
C CYS A 227 -0.99 -14.13 -7.99
N THR A 228 -2.09 -13.59 -8.49
CA THR A 228 -2.26 -13.30 -9.93
C THR A 228 -1.24 -12.30 -10.45
N THR A 229 -0.90 -11.29 -9.63
CA THR A 229 0.13 -10.30 -9.98
C THR A 229 1.52 -10.94 -10.08
N LEU A 230 1.90 -11.73 -9.07
CA LEU A 230 3.20 -12.41 -9.02
C LEU A 230 3.34 -13.46 -10.12
N GLU A 231 2.29 -14.24 -10.37
CA GLU A 231 2.23 -15.21 -11.46
C GLU A 231 2.47 -14.53 -12.81
N LYS A 232 1.70 -13.47 -13.10
CA LYS A 232 1.87 -12.66 -14.31
C LYS A 232 3.30 -12.12 -14.44
N LEU A 233 3.88 -11.64 -13.35
CA LEU A 233 5.25 -11.15 -13.36
C LEU A 233 6.25 -12.26 -13.68
N PHE A 234 6.14 -13.45 -13.06
CA PHE A 234 7.06 -14.54 -13.34
C PHE A 234 6.96 -15.03 -14.78
N LEU A 235 5.75 -15.06 -15.35
CA LEU A 235 5.56 -15.34 -16.77
C LEU A 235 6.22 -14.28 -17.67
N GLN A 236 6.12 -12.99 -17.29
CA GLN A 236 6.75 -11.90 -18.05
C GLN A 236 8.28 -11.90 -17.96
N LEU A 237 8.84 -12.19 -16.79
CA LEU A 237 10.30 -12.23 -16.58
C LEU A 237 10.95 -13.48 -17.18
N GLY A 238 10.21 -14.58 -17.31
CA GLY A 238 10.73 -15.84 -17.85
C GLY A 238 11.99 -16.30 -17.10
N ALA A 239 13.10 -16.51 -17.82
CA ALA A 239 14.37 -16.93 -17.24
C ALA A 239 14.99 -15.90 -16.28
N GLU A 240 14.69 -14.61 -16.41
CA GLU A 240 15.23 -13.57 -15.51
C GLU A 240 14.74 -13.74 -14.07
N SER A 241 13.59 -14.39 -13.87
CA SER A 241 13.04 -14.68 -12.55
C SER A 241 13.96 -15.56 -11.69
N GLU A 242 14.82 -16.39 -12.30
CA GLU A 242 15.76 -17.27 -11.60
C GLU A 242 16.86 -16.48 -10.87
N SER A 243 17.06 -15.21 -11.22
CA SER A 243 17.97 -14.30 -10.51
C SER A 243 17.33 -13.63 -9.29
N LEU A 244 16.00 -13.76 -9.13
CA LEU A 244 15.21 -13.09 -8.11
C LEU A 244 14.70 -14.06 -7.04
N VAL A 245 14.34 -15.28 -7.44
CA VAL A 245 13.75 -16.30 -6.58
C VAL A 245 14.35 -17.66 -6.92
N ASP A 246 14.48 -18.53 -5.91
CA ASP A 246 14.91 -19.90 -6.12
C ASP A 246 13.97 -20.64 -7.08
N LYS A 247 14.53 -21.46 -7.97
CA LYS A 247 13.76 -22.16 -9.00
C LYS A 247 12.70 -23.09 -8.38
N GLN A 248 13.04 -23.81 -7.32
CA GLN A 248 12.11 -24.71 -6.65
C GLN A 248 10.97 -23.91 -6.01
N GLU A 249 11.27 -22.81 -5.33
CA GLU A 249 10.25 -21.93 -4.73
C GLU A 249 9.32 -21.35 -5.80
N ARG A 250 9.88 -20.86 -6.92
CA ARG A 250 9.09 -20.35 -8.05
C ARG A 250 8.17 -21.42 -8.62
N ASP A 251 8.72 -22.60 -8.92
CA ASP A 251 7.95 -23.67 -9.56
C ASP A 251 6.84 -24.19 -8.62
N GLN A 252 7.09 -24.26 -7.30
CA GLN A 252 6.07 -24.54 -6.28
C GLN A 252 4.97 -23.48 -6.27
N PHE A 253 5.35 -22.20 -6.33
CA PHE A 253 4.39 -21.09 -6.34
C PHE A 253 3.52 -21.07 -7.60
N MET A 254 4.12 -21.30 -8.78
CA MET A 254 3.38 -21.36 -10.04
C MET A 254 2.35 -22.49 -10.03
N LYS A 255 2.77 -23.69 -9.59
CA LYS A 255 1.86 -24.82 -9.41
C LYS A 255 0.72 -24.50 -8.43
N PHE A 256 1.04 -23.84 -7.33
CA PHE A 256 0.03 -23.39 -6.36
C PHE A 256 -1.01 -22.44 -6.98
N CYS A 257 -0.56 -21.48 -7.80
CA CYS A 257 -1.48 -20.56 -8.50
C CYS A 257 -2.43 -21.31 -9.44
N GLU A 258 -1.89 -22.23 -10.25
CA GLU A 258 -2.67 -23.04 -11.19
C GLU A 258 -3.68 -23.96 -10.47
N GLU A 259 -3.25 -24.66 -9.42
CA GLU A 259 -4.09 -25.69 -8.78
C GLU A 259 -5.11 -25.12 -7.79
N SER A 260 -4.81 -23.99 -7.14
CA SER A 260 -5.59 -23.46 -6.01
C SER A 260 -6.26 -22.13 -6.36
N VAL A 261 -5.47 -21.16 -6.83
CA VAL A 261 -5.96 -19.78 -7.06
C VAL A 261 -6.87 -19.71 -8.27
N ALA A 262 -6.52 -20.40 -9.37
CA ALA A 262 -7.35 -20.42 -10.59
C ALA A 262 -8.78 -20.92 -10.32
N LYS A 263 -8.93 -21.99 -9.54
CA LYS A 263 -10.24 -22.52 -9.15
C LYS A 263 -11.07 -21.52 -8.35
N GLU A 264 -10.43 -20.73 -7.49
CA GLU A 264 -11.13 -19.71 -6.71
C GLU A 264 -11.56 -18.53 -7.58
N ILE A 265 -10.75 -18.12 -8.56
CA ILE A 265 -11.12 -17.10 -9.54
C ILE A 265 -12.32 -17.57 -10.36
N GLU A 266 -12.31 -18.82 -10.85
CA GLU A 266 -13.45 -19.41 -11.56
C GLU A 266 -14.72 -19.43 -10.70
N ARG A 267 -14.62 -19.83 -9.42
CA ARG A 267 -15.73 -19.80 -8.47
C ARG A 267 -16.29 -18.39 -8.26
N GLN A 268 -15.42 -17.38 -8.18
CA GLN A 268 -15.84 -15.99 -8.04
C GLN A 268 -16.55 -15.51 -9.30
N ASN A 269 -15.98 -15.75 -10.48
CA ASN A 269 -16.59 -15.38 -11.76
C ASN A 269 -17.98 -16.03 -11.95
N PHE A 270 -18.13 -17.31 -11.60
CA PHE A 270 -19.42 -18.02 -11.67
C PHE A 270 -20.49 -17.41 -10.74
N ARG A 271 -20.10 -16.93 -9.55
CA ARG A 271 -21.03 -16.27 -8.63
C ARG A 271 -21.54 -14.93 -9.17
N TYR A 272 -20.72 -14.19 -9.91
CA TYR A 272 -21.12 -12.92 -10.50
C TYR A 272 -21.97 -13.11 -11.75
N SER A 273 -21.68 -14.10 -12.59
CA SER A 273 -22.49 -14.35 -13.80
C SER A 273 -23.93 -14.81 -13.49
N GLY A 274 -24.16 -15.49 -12.37
CA GLY A 274 -25.50 -15.94 -11.97
C GLY A 274 -26.42 -14.86 -11.38
N LEU A 275 -25.91 -13.65 -11.11
CA LEU A 275 -26.71 -12.53 -10.63
C LEU A 275 -27.35 -11.74 -11.78
N ASP A 276 -26.67 -11.64 -12.92
CA ASP A 276 -27.19 -10.91 -14.10
C ASP A 276 -28.42 -11.59 -14.72
N GLU A 277 -28.56 -12.91 -14.62
CA GLU A 277 -29.72 -13.62 -15.18
C GLU A 277 -31.01 -13.38 -14.37
N ARG A 278 -30.92 -13.05 -13.08
CA ARG A 278 -32.11 -12.82 -12.23
C ARG A 278 -32.67 -11.40 -12.31
N GLU A 279 -31.90 -10.44 -12.80
CA GLU A 279 -32.39 -9.08 -13.05
C GLU A 279 -33.01 -8.93 -14.45
N SER A 280 -32.83 -9.93 -15.33
CA SER A 280 -33.42 -9.96 -16.67
C SER A 280 -34.82 -10.58 -16.73
N GLU A 281 -35.24 -11.36 -15.73
CA GLU A 281 -36.63 -11.80 -15.59
C GLU A 281 -37.42 -10.73 -14.85
N GLY A 282 -37.93 -9.78 -15.62
CA GLY A 282 -38.73 -8.64 -15.14
C GLY A 282 -39.99 -9.07 -14.39
N ASP A 283 -39.85 -9.30 -13.09
CA ASP A 283 -40.96 -9.26 -12.14
C ASP A 283 -41.16 -7.78 -11.77
N THR A 284 -41.82 -7.03 -12.66
CA THR A 284 -42.33 -5.71 -12.32
C THR A 284 -43.22 -5.86 -11.08
N PRO A 285 -42.86 -5.27 -9.93
CA PRO A 285 -43.69 -5.37 -8.74
C PRO A 285 -45.08 -4.83 -9.07
N PRO A 286 -46.17 -5.51 -8.67
CA PRO A 286 -47.52 -5.05 -8.96
C PRO A 286 -47.67 -3.63 -8.43
N MET A 287 -48.00 -2.69 -9.33
CA MET A 287 -48.33 -1.34 -8.91
C MET A 287 -49.50 -1.42 -7.95
N ASN A 288 -49.27 -1.09 -6.69
CA ASN A 288 -50.35 -0.81 -5.75
C ASN A 288 -51.11 0.42 -6.28
N THR A 289 -52.24 0.18 -6.94
CA THR A 289 -53.26 1.21 -7.18
C THR A 289 -53.87 1.58 -5.83
N PHE A 290 -53.52 2.77 -5.33
CA PHE A 290 -54.29 3.48 -4.31
C PHE A 290 -55.35 4.35 -4.98
#